data_AF-A0AAX4HDI9-F1
#
_entry.id   AF-A0AAX4HDI9-F1
#
_cell.length_a   1.000
_cell.length_b   1.000
_cell.length_c   1.000
_cell.angle_alpha   90.00
_cell.angle_beta   90.00
_cell.angle_gamma   90.00
#
_symmetry.space_group_name_H-M   'P 1'
#
loop_
_entity.id
_entity.type
_entity.pdbx_description
1 polymer ?
#
loop_
_entity_poly.entity_id
_entity_poly.type
_entity_poly.pdbx_seq_one_letter_code
_entity_poly.pdbx_strand_id
1 'polypeptide(L)'
;MLTISRRLALTSARPTLISILPKKKTINRLLFDNDSRLVYKKVMNVLTNVYDNLDKPEEIRLPKYATHADLMMLRSILYDIRSVTKSVNRNLVDLENELVEQAAELGNNDAIAMLAFEAIQEKSTSKDDYEHANSLIRQLSEAKHPLVFKLAGDLAFSKNFHEQAAKYWQEFLELENNTILASHVYSNLGAYYYHYLSPRPDLKKAKLCFDKAIQFGELDSHIVKAHYYLGQLYTITDPELSRYHLQLSASRGLQESFPSLGFLELNVFNNIPKAIEWFKLGVESSSDLSCLIGQFDAHVRSGNSINALSILANLEALRAKLDRVLNKTPQKLPAKYKELAETNFLLLNTFFSTRQNDIANLRV
;
A
#
# COMPACT_ATOMS: atom_id res chain seq x y z
N MET A 1 -12.14 -23.56 -17.42
CA MET A 1 -11.74 -24.05 -16.09
C MET A 1 -10.24 -23.83 -15.96
N LEU A 2 -9.85 -22.72 -15.35
CA LEU A 2 -8.46 -22.46 -14.97
C LEU A 2 -8.25 -23.21 -13.65
N THR A 3 -7.49 -24.30 -13.65
CA THR A 3 -7.14 -25.03 -12.41
C THR A 3 -5.78 -24.58 -11.91
N ILE A 4 -5.75 -23.52 -11.10
CA ILE A 4 -4.53 -23.03 -10.46
C ILE A 4 -4.27 -23.86 -9.19
N SER A 5 -3.36 -24.84 -9.29
CA SER A 5 -3.01 -25.73 -8.18
C SER A 5 -1.94 -25.14 -7.27
N ARG A 6 -2.34 -24.66 -6.08
CA ARG A 6 -1.45 -24.57 -4.91
C ARG A 6 -1.99 -25.44 -3.79
N ARG A 7 -1.42 -26.64 -3.58
CA ARG A 7 -1.78 -27.46 -2.41
C ARG A 7 -0.56 -28.08 -1.75
N LEU A 8 -0.12 -27.45 -0.66
CA LEU A 8 0.69 -28.08 0.37
C LEU A 8 -0.26 -28.56 1.47
N ALA A 9 -0.20 -29.86 1.76
CA ALA A 9 -0.97 -30.52 2.80
C ALA A 9 -0.74 -29.89 4.18
N LEU A 10 -1.82 -29.61 4.92
CA LEU A 10 -1.76 -29.21 6.33
C LEU A 10 -2.55 -30.22 7.17
N THR A 11 -1.82 -30.86 8.08
CA THR A 11 -2.24 -31.92 9.01
C THR A 11 -2.89 -31.39 10.30
N SER A 12 -3.55 -30.23 10.26
CA SER A 12 -4.36 -29.72 11.38
C SER A 12 -5.78 -29.45 10.91
N ALA A 13 -6.79 -29.98 11.61
CA ALA A 13 -8.20 -29.77 11.26
C ALA A 13 -8.50 -28.27 11.12
N ARG A 14 -9.03 -27.86 9.96
CA ARG A 14 -9.43 -26.49 9.66
C ARG A 14 -10.40 -26.00 10.76
N PRO A 15 -10.17 -24.82 11.37
CA PRO A 15 -11.09 -24.29 12.39
C PRO A 15 -12.46 -24.02 11.77
N THR A 16 -13.52 -24.01 12.57
CA THR A 16 -14.86 -23.69 12.06
C THR A 16 -14.92 -22.23 11.61
N LEU A 17 -15.63 -21.94 10.52
CA LEU A 17 -15.72 -20.58 9.97
C LEU A 17 -16.18 -19.55 11.01
N ILE A 18 -17.14 -19.92 11.87
CA ILE A 18 -17.69 -19.04 12.92
C ILE A 18 -16.61 -18.65 13.95
N SER A 19 -15.61 -19.51 14.18
CA SER A 19 -14.54 -19.24 15.15
C SER A 19 -13.52 -18.21 14.67
N ILE A 20 -13.41 -18.02 13.35
CA ILE A 20 -12.43 -17.10 12.73
C ILE A 20 -13.07 -15.82 12.20
N LEU A 21 -14.40 -15.76 12.11
CA LEU A 21 -15.15 -14.57 11.74
C LEU A 21 -15.48 -13.70 12.97
N PRO A 22 -15.68 -12.38 12.78
CA PRO A 22 -16.12 -11.51 13.85
C PRO A 22 -17.55 -11.81 14.29
N LYS A 23 -17.96 -11.22 15.42
CA LYS A 23 -19.31 -11.38 15.97
C LYS A 23 -20.38 -10.99 14.94
N LYS A 24 -21.53 -11.68 14.97
CA LYS A 24 -22.69 -11.43 14.10
C LYS A 24 -23.07 -9.95 13.94
N LYS A 25 -22.98 -9.15 15.02
CA LYS A 25 -23.26 -7.71 14.99
C LYS A 25 -22.36 -6.96 14.00
N THR A 26 -21.07 -7.30 13.97
CA THR A 26 -20.09 -6.71 13.05
C THR A 26 -20.40 -7.10 11.61
N ILE A 27 -20.69 -8.38 11.36
CA ILE A 27 -21.03 -8.87 10.01
C ILE A 27 -22.31 -8.20 9.51
N ASN A 28 -23.35 -8.09 10.35
CA ASN A 28 -24.58 -7.38 9.99
C ASN A 28 -24.34 -5.92 9.60
N ARG A 29 -23.43 -5.24 10.32
CA ARG A 29 -23.05 -3.87 9.98
C ARG A 29 -22.36 -3.82 8.62
N LEU A 30 -21.36 -4.67 8.38
CA LEU A 30 -20.67 -4.71 7.09
C LEU A 30 -21.60 -5.06 5.93
N LEU A 31 -22.55 -5.97 6.14
CA LEU A 31 -23.58 -6.29 5.16
C LEU A 31 -24.48 -5.08 4.86
N PHE A 32 -24.82 -4.28 5.88
CA PHE A 32 -25.58 -3.05 5.69
C PHE A 32 -24.77 -1.99 4.96
N ASP A 33 -23.50 -1.77 5.37
CA ASP A 33 -22.61 -0.78 4.76
C ASP A 33 -22.30 -1.10 3.28
N ASN A 34 -22.40 -2.39 2.88
CA ASN A 34 -22.25 -2.85 1.49
C ASN A 34 -23.58 -3.08 0.75
N ASP A 35 -24.71 -2.54 1.26
CA ASP A 35 -26.05 -2.67 0.66
C ASP A 35 -26.43 -4.12 0.30
N SER A 36 -26.08 -5.07 1.17
CA SER A 36 -26.24 -6.49 0.88
C SER A 36 -27.71 -6.87 0.72
N ARG A 37 -28.01 -7.48 -0.43
CA ARG A 37 -29.30 -8.13 -0.69
C ARG A 37 -29.53 -9.35 0.20
N LEU A 38 -28.45 -10.00 0.68
CA LEU A 38 -28.53 -11.23 1.44
C LEU A 38 -28.48 -10.96 2.95
N VAL A 39 -29.49 -11.45 3.67
CA VAL A 39 -29.46 -11.45 5.14
C VAL A 39 -28.39 -12.40 5.67
N TYR A 40 -27.89 -12.11 6.88
CA TYR A 40 -26.84 -12.88 7.57
C TYR A 40 -26.96 -14.40 7.44
N LYS A 41 -28.14 -14.98 7.65
CA LYS A 41 -28.34 -16.44 7.56
C LYS A 41 -28.01 -16.98 6.16
N LYS A 42 -28.44 -16.27 5.11
CA LYS A 42 -28.17 -16.66 3.71
C LYS A 42 -26.69 -16.50 3.37
N VAL A 43 -26.06 -15.42 3.85
CA VAL A 43 -24.62 -15.17 3.72
C VAL A 43 -23.81 -16.27 4.36
N MET A 44 -24.11 -16.61 5.62
CA MET A 44 -23.40 -17.67 6.32
C MET A 44 -23.56 -19.02 5.62
N ASN A 45 -24.73 -19.34 5.06
CA ASN A 45 -24.89 -20.57 4.29
C ASN A 45 -23.96 -20.62 3.06
N VAL A 46 -23.81 -19.49 2.34
CA VAL A 46 -22.90 -19.40 1.18
C VAL A 46 -21.46 -19.54 1.65
N LEU A 47 -21.03 -18.71 2.62
CA LEU A 47 -19.65 -18.72 3.12
C LEU A 47 -19.26 -20.08 3.71
N THR A 48 -20.12 -20.70 4.51
CA THR A 48 -19.87 -22.03 5.08
C THR A 48 -19.79 -23.10 4.01
N ASN A 49 -20.67 -23.09 3.00
CA ASN A 49 -20.61 -24.07 1.92
C ASN A 49 -19.29 -23.97 1.13
N VAL A 50 -18.83 -22.76 0.81
CA VAL A 50 -17.54 -22.56 0.14
C VAL A 50 -16.38 -22.96 1.07
N TYR A 51 -16.40 -22.50 2.32
CA TYR A 51 -15.32 -22.72 3.29
C TYR A 51 -15.09 -24.20 3.65
N ASP A 52 -16.17 -24.96 3.81
CA ASP A 52 -16.10 -26.37 4.18
C ASP A 52 -15.57 -27.22 3.01
N ASN A 53 -15.68 -26.72 1.77
CA ASN A 53 -15.27 -27.41 0.55
C ASN A 53 -14.03 -26.79 -0.13
N LEU A 54 -13.22 -25.96 0.54
CA LEU A 54 -12.00 -25.37 -0.06
C LEU A 54 -10.99 -26.42 -0.55
N ASP A 55 -10.98 -27.62 0.05
CA ASP A 55 -10.11 -28.72 -0.40
C ASP A 55 -10.66 -29.43 -1.65
N LYS A 56 -11.93 -29.21 -1.99
CA LYS A 56 -12.61 -29.82 -3.13
C LYS A 56 -13.62 -28.82 -3.74
N PRO A 57 -13.15 -27.79 -4.44
CA PRO A 57 -14.00 -26.77 -5.06
C PRO A 57 -15.10 -27.35 -5.95
N GLU A 58 -14.85 -28.49 -6.60
CA GLU A 58 -15.82 -29.22 -7.41
C GLU A 58 -17.07 -29.71 -6.64
N GLU A 59 -16.96 -29.83 -5.32
CA GLU A 59 -18.06 -30.20 -4.41
C GLU A 59 -18.85 -28.96 -3.92
N ILE A 60 -18.40 -27.73 -4.22
CA ILE A 60 -19.13 -26.50 -3.88
C ILE A 60 -20.47 -26.48 -4.62
N ARG A 61 -21.54 -26.19 -3.88
CA ARG A 61 -22.92 -26.14 -4.39
C ARG A 61 -23.58 -24.88 -3.87
N LEU A 62 -23.42 -23.81 -4.64
CA LEU A 62 -24.00 -22.53 -4.30
C LEU A 62 -25.54 -22.60 -4.27
N PRO A 63 -26.18 -22.01 -3.25
CA PRO A 63 -27.63 -21.89 -3.23
C PRO A 63 -28.13 -21.12 -4.47
N LYS A 64 -29.28 -21.54 -5.04
CA LYS A 64 -29.88 -20.93 -6.24
C LYS A 64 -30.10 -19.42 -6.15
N TYR A 65 -30.21 -18.88 -4.94
CA TYR A 65 -30.39 -17.44 -4.74
C TYR A 65 -29.09 -16.65 -4.77
N ALA A 66 -27.93 -17.28 -4.66
CA ALA A 66 -26.64 -16.61 -4.63
C ALA A 66 -26.22 -16.27 -6.07
N THR A 67 -25.91 -15.01 -6.31
CA THR A 67 -25.45 -14.50 -7.59
C THR A 67 -23.96 -14.22 -7.54
N HIS A 68 -23.33 -14.11 -8.71
CA HIS A 68 -21.92 -13.76 -8.82
C HIS A 68 -21.56 -12.43 -8.12
N ALA A 69 -22.47 -11.45 -8.14
CA ALA A 69 -22.30 -10.16 -7.48
C ALA A 69 -22.32 -10.30 -5.95
N ASP A 70 -23.13 -11.22 -5.41
CA ASP A 70 -23.12 -11.49 -3.97
C ASP A 70 -21.78 -12.08 -3.55
N LEU A 71 -21.17 -12.97 -4.34
CA LEU A 71 -19.88 -13.57 -4.02
C LEU A 71 -18.76 -12.51 -3.96
N MET A 72 -18.74 -11.58 -4.92
CA MET A 72 -17.79 -10.47 -4.94
C MET A 72 -17.99 -9.50 -3.77
N MET A 73 -19.24 -9.22 -3.40
CA MET A 73 -19.56 -8.44 -2.19
C MET A 73 -19.08 -9.15 -0.92
N LEU A 74 -19.31 -10.47 -0.82
CA LEU A 74 -18.85 -11.27 0.32
C LEU A 74 -17.32 -11.28 0.43
N ARG A 75 -16.62 -11.36 -0.69
CA ARG A 75 -15.16 -11.19 -0.75
C ARG A 75 -14.75 -9.81 -0.24
N SER A 76 -15.42 -8.73 -0.66
CA SER A 76 -15.16 -7.37 -0.16
C SER A 76 -15.32 -7.27 1.36
N ILE A 77 -16.38 -7.87 1.91
CA ILE A 77 -16.61 -7.90 3.36
C ILE A 77 -15.49 -8.64 4.09
N LEU A 78 -15.00 -9.77 3.56
CA LEU A 78 -13.88 -10.49 4.14
C LEU A 78 -12.58 -9.67 4.10
N TYR A 79 -12.36 -8.95 3.01
CA TYR A 79 -11.25 -8.00 2.87
C TYR A 79 -11.33 -6.89 3.94
N ASP A 80 -12.50 -6.30 4.14
CA ASP A 80 -12.72 -5.24 5.14
C ASP A 80 -12.46 -5.76 6.56
N ILE A 81 -12.92 -6.97 6.86
CA ILE A 81 -12.64 -7.64 8.13
C ILE A 81 -11.13 -7.73 8.34
N ARG A 82 -10.37 -8.21 7.33
CA ARG A 82 -8.91 -8.32 7.40
C ARG A 82 -8.23 -6.96 7.58
N SER A 83 -8.70 -5.94 6.87
CA SER A 83 -8.19 -4.56 6.95
C SER A 83 -8.37 -3.99 8.36
N VAL A 84 -9.55 -4.19 8.96
CA VAL A 84 -9.88 -3.70 10.30
C VAL A 84 -9.14 -4.48 11.40
N THR A 85 -9.04 -5.81 11.30
CA THR A 85 -8.38 -6.63 12.33
C THR A 85 -6.86 -6.54 12.27
N LYS A 86 -6.30 -6.05 11.15
CA LYS A 86 -4.85 -6.05 10.86
C LYS A 86 -4.21 -7.42 11.07
N SER A 87 -4.99 -8.49 10.91
CA SER A 87 -4.56 -9.87 11.11
C SER A 87 -4.81 -10.69 9.85
N VAL A 88 -3.83 -11.51 9.46
CA VAL A 88 -3.93 -12.35 8.27
C VAL A 88 -4.29 -13.76 8.70
N ASN A 89 -5.52 -14.19 8.42
CA ASN A 89 -5.95 -15.59 8.57
C ASN A 89 -5.92 -16.26 7.20
N ARG A 90 -5.00 -17.22 7.01
CA ARG A 90 -4.84 -17.93 5.74
C ARG A 90 -6.14 -18.55 5.23
N ASN A 91 -6.96 -19.14 6.09
CA ASN A 91 -8.21 -19.76 5.65
C ASN A 91 -9.24 -18.73 5.15
N LEU A 92 -9.21 -17.49 5.65
CA LEU A 92 -10.05 -16.41 5.12
C LEU A 92 -9.52 -15.92 3.77
N VAL A 93 -8.20 -15.89 3.58
CA VAL A 93 -7.59 -15.58 2.28
C VAL A 93 -7.98 -16.64 1.25
N ASP A 94 -7.87 -17.93 1.61
CA ASP A 94 -8.25 -19.03 0.74
C ASP A 94 -9.76 -18.96 0.39
N LEU A 95 -10.62 -18.60 1.36
CA LEU A 95 -12.04 -18.34 1.12
C LEU A 95 -12.30 -17.13 0.20
N GLU A 96 -11.59 -16.01 0.40
CA GLU A 96 -11.68 -14.85 -0.48
C GLU A 96 -11.35 -15.21 -1.93
N ASN A 97 -10.29 -16.00 -2.14
CA ASN A 97 -9.87 -16.43 -3.47
C ASN A 97 -10.89 -17.36 -4.11
N GLU A 98 -11.38 -18.35 -3.37
CA GLU A 98 -12.40 -19.28 -3.89
C GLU A 98 -13.71 -18.55 -4.25
N LEU A 99 -14.11 -17.52 -3.49
CA LEU A 99 -15.27 -16.70 -3.86
C LEU A 99 -15.09 -16.00 -5.21
N VAL A 100 -13.85 -15.61 -5.58
CA VAL A 100 -13.55 -15.02 -6.88
C VAL A 100 -13.66 -16.08 -7.98
N GLU A 101 -13.09 -17.27 -7.78
CA GLU A 101 -13.20 -18.40 -8.72
C GLU A 101 -14.66 -18.74 -9.02
N GLN A 102 -15.47 -18.94 -7.97
CA GLN A 102 -16.89 -19.21 -8.09
C GLN A 102 -17.67 -18.07 -8.76
N ALA A 103 -17.29 -16.80 -8.52
CA ALA A 103 -17.89 -15.65 -9.19
C ALA A 103 -17.55 -15.61 -10.69
N ALA A 104 -16.32 -15.98 -11.06
CA ALA A 104 -15.88 -16.05 -12.45
C ALA A 104 -16.58 -17.19 -13.20
N GLU A 105 -16.76 -18.35 -12.58
CA GLU A 105 -17.53 -19.47 -13.15
C GLU A 105 -18.99 -19.08 -13.43
N LEU A 106 -19.56 -18.20 -12.61
CA LEU A 106 -20.89 -17.62 -12.82
C LEU A 106 -20.91 -16.44 -13.80
N GLY A 107 -19.78 -16.09 -14.43
CA GLY A 107 -19.69 -15.09 -15.49
C GLY A 107 -19.48 -13.64 -15.00
N ASN A 108 -18.95 -13.43 -13.79
CA ASN A 108 -18.63 -12.07 -13.34
C ASN A 108 -17.36 -11.53 -14.01
N ASN A 109 -17.50 -10.43 -14.76
CA ASN A 109 -16.39 -9.82 -15.48
C ASN A 109 -15.26 -9.31 -14.57
N ASP A 110 -15.57 -8.78 -13.38
CA ASP A 110 -14.52 -8.32 -12.44
C ASP A 110 -13.68 -9.49 -11.95
N ALA A 111 -14.34 -10.59 -11.55
CA ALA A 111 -13.67 -11.82 -11.12
C ALA A 111 -12.83 -12.43 -12.25
N ILE A 112 -13.39 -12.51 -13.47
CA ILE A 112 -12.66 -12.97 -14.65
C ILE A 112 -11.42 -12.10 -14.91
N ALA A 113 -11.55 -10.77 -14.84
CA ALA A 113 -10.43 -9.86 -15.01
C ALA A 113 -9.34 -10.12 -13.95
N MET A 114 -9.72 -10.22 -12.67
CA MET A 114 -8.79 -10.46 -11.58
C MET A 114 -7.99 -11.76 -11.77
N LEU A 115 -8.67 -12.87 -12.07
CA LEU A 115 -8.04 -14.17 -12.28
C LEU A 115 -7.17 -14.19 -13.53
N ALA A 116 -7.60 -13.56 -14.62
CA ALA A 116 -6.81 -13.47 -15.84
C ALA A 116 -5.52 -12.67 -15.63
N PHE A 117 -5.58 -11.55 -14.89
CA PHE A 117 -4.39 -10.76 -14.55
C PHE A 117 -3.46 -11.48 -13.55
N GLU A 118 -4.01 -12.29 -12.63
CA GLU A 118 -3.21 -13.14 -11.75
C GLU A 118 -2.46 -14.21 -12.56
N ALA A 119 -3.16 -14.90 -13.46
CA ALA A 119 -2.59 -15.95 -14.31
C ALA A 119 -1.41 -15.45 -15.16
N ILE A 120 -1.48 -14.26 -15.77
CA ILE A 120 -0.36 -13.74 -16.57
C ILE A 120 0.82 -13.23 -15.74
N GLN A 121 0.62 -12.98 -14.44
CA GLN A 121 1.68 -12.54 -13.53
C GLN A 121 2.42 -13.71 -12.90
N GLU A 122 1.72 -14.82 -12.67
CA GLU A 122 2.30 -15.99 -12.03
C GLU A 122 3.22 -16.77 -12.98
N LYS A 123 4.44 -17.07 -12.53
CA LYS A 123 5.45 -17.75 -13.34
C LYS A 123 5.17 -19.23 -13.57
N SER A 124 4.33 -19.84 -12.72
CA SER A 124 3.96 -21.26 -12.79
C SER A 124 2.76 -21.52 -13.69
N THR A 125 2.14 -20.48 -14.24
CA THR A 125 1.00 -20.62 -15.15
C THR A 125 1.40 -21.40 -16.40
N SER A 126 0.57 -22.37 -16.80
CA SER A 126 0.80 -23.14 -18.01
C SER A 126 0.71 -22.24 -19.25
N LYS A 127 1.31 -22.67 -20.36
CA LYS A 127 1.25 -21.89 -21.60
C LYS A 127 -0.19 -21.70 -22.09
N ASP A 128 -1.00 -22.77 -22.00
CA ASP A 128 -2.39 -22.76 -22.44
C ASP A 128 -3.25 -21.82 -21.57
N ASP A 129 -3.04 -21.85 -20.24
CA ASP A 129 -3.73 -20.96 -19.30
C ASP A 129 -3.33 -19.49 -19.52
N TYR A 130 -2.05 -19.25 -19.81
CA TYR A 130 -1.55 -17.91 -20.12
C TYR A 130 -2.18 -17.35 -21.41
N GLU A 131 -2.28 -18.16 -22.47
CA GLU A 131 -2.93 -17.77 -23.72
C GLU A 131 -4.44 -17.53 -23.51
N HIS A 132 -5.10 -18.39 -22.73
CA HIS A 132 -6.51 -18.22 -22.39
C HIS A 132 -6.77 -16.94 -21.59
N ALA A 133 -5.95 -16.66 -20.57
CA ALA A 133 -6.03 -15.44 -19.77
C ALA A 133 -5.87 -14.17 -20.63
N ASN A 134 -4.91 -14.16 -21.57
CA ASN A 134 -4.75 -13.04 -22.50
C ASN A 134 -5.96 -12.87 -23.44
N SER A 135 -6.58 -13.97 -23.88
CA SER A 135 -7.81 -13.93 -24.67
C SER A 135 -8.96 -13.28 -23.88
N LEU A 136 -9.13 -13.66 -22.62
CA LEU A 136 -10.14 -13.08 -21.72
C LEU A 136 -9.89 -11.58 -21.48
N ILE A 137 -8.64 -11.19 -21.21
CA ILE A 137 -8.27 -9.78 -21.06
C ILE A 137 -8.63 -8.99 -22.32
N ARG A 138 -8.32 -9.53 -23.51
CA ARG A 138 -8.66 -8.88 -24.78
C ARG A 138 -10.17 -8.71 -24.96
N GLN A 139 -10.96 -9.74 -24.69
CA GLN A 139 -12.42 -9.66 -24.80
C GLN A 139 -13.00 -8.60 -23.85
N LEU A 140 -12.50 -8.54 -22.61
CA LEU A 140 -12.94 -7.56 -21.63
C LEU A 140 -12.47 -6.12 -21.98
N SER A 141 -11.28 -5.95 -22.56
CA SER A 141 -10.82 -4.66 -23.10
C SER A 141 -11.70 -4.20 -24.26
N GLU A 142 -12.05 -5.09 -25.19
CA GLU A 142 -12.95 -4.80 -26.32
C GLU A 142 -14.36 -4.44 -25.82
N ALA A 143 -14.83 -5.08 -24.75
CA ALA A 143 -16.06 -4.75 -24.05
C ALA A 143 -15.98 -3.48 -23.19
N LYS A 144 -14.82 -2.81 -23.15
CA LYS A 144 -14.54 -1.64 -22.31
C LYS A 144 -14.88 -1.85 -20.82
N HIS A 145 -14.55 -3.02 -20.29
CA HIS A 145 -14.75 -3.30 -18.87
C HIS A 145 -13.75 -2.50 -18.02
N PRO A 146 -14.18 -1.63 -17.09
CA PRO A 146 -13.30 -0.69 -16.39
C PRO A 146 -12.13 -1.37 -15.68
N LEU A 147 -12.39 -2.44 -14.92
CA LEU A 147 -11.39 -3.08 -14.08
C LEU A 147 -10.16 -3.57 -14.86
N VAL A 148 -10.32 -3.96 -16.14
CA VAL A 148 -9.20 -4.38 -16.98
C VAL A 148 -8.19 -3.27 -17.20
N PHE A 149 -8.63 -2.03 -17.41
CA PHE A 149 -7.73 -0.90 -17.61
C PHE A 149 -6.99 -0.53 -16.31
N LYS A 150 -7.67 -0.61 -15.16
CA LYS A 150 -7.00 -0.45 -13.87
C LYS A 150 -5.91 -1.51 -13.68
N LEU A 151 -6.25 -2.78 -13.85
CA LEU A 151 -5.32 -3.90 -13.65
C LEU A 151 -4.17 -3.89 -14.67
N ALA A 152 -4.45 -3.51 -15.92
CA ALA A 152 -3.43 -3.31 -16.95
C ALA A 152 -2.45 -2.19 -16.55
N GLY A 153 -2.96 -1.09 -16.00
CA GLY A 153 -2.15 0.00 -15.47
C GLY A 153 -1.27 -0.45 -14.30
N ASP A 154 -1.86 -1.15 -13.33
CA ASP A 154 -1.15 -1.67 -12.15
C ASP A 154 -0.05 -2.67 -12.56
N LEU A 155 -0.35 -3.56 -13.51
CA LEU A 155 0.62 -4.50 -14.08
C LEU A 155 1.75 -3.78 -14.82
N ALA A 156 1.42 -2.85 -15.73
CA ALA A 156 2.41 -2.08 -16.48
C ALA A 156 3.35 -1.31 -15.53
N PHE A 157 2.80 -0.72 -14.47
CA PHE A 157 3.58 -0.01 -13.46
C PHE A 157 4.52 -0.95 -12.72
N SER A 158 4.06 -2.15 -12.33
CA SER A 158 4.91 -3.17 -11.67
C SER A 158 6.10 -3.63 -12.53
N LYS A 159 5.98 -3.50 -13.86
CA LYS A 159 7.02 -3.80 -14.85
C LYS A 159 7.86 -2.59 -15.25
N ASN A 160 7.68 -1.44 -14.57
CA ASN A 160 8.34 -0.16 -14.84
C ASN A 160 7.94 0.49 -16.19
N PHE A 161 6.83 0.09 -16.80
CA PHE A 161 6.27 0.75 -17.99
C PHE A 161 5.36 1.92 -17.59
N HIS A 162 5.93 2.93 -16.92
CA HIS A 162 5.18 3.98 -16.25
C HIS A 162 4.29 4.82 -17.18
N GLU A 163 4.75 5.16 -18.40
CA GLU A 163 3.93 5.90 -19.36
C GLU A 163 2.74 5.09 -19.87
N GLN A 164 2.93 3.78 -20.08
CA GLN A 164 1.85 2.89 -20.49
C GLN A 164 0.84 2.69 -19.36
N ALA A 165 1.32 2.57 -18.12
CA ALA A 165 0.47 2.50 -16.95
C ALA A 165 -0.45 3.72 -16.84
N ALA A 166 0.11 4.93 -17.04
CA ALA A 166 -0.66 6.16 -17.03
C ALA A 166 -1.75 6.21 -18.11
N LYS A 167 -1.50 5.66 -19.31
CA LYS A 167 -2.52 5.58 -20.37
C LYS A 167 -3.68 4.68 -19.98
N TYR A 168 -3.40 3.47 -19.49
CA TYR A 168 -4.47 2.57 -19.05
C TYR A 168 -5.27 3.14 -17.88
N TRP A 169 -4.61 3.80 -16.93
CA TRP A 169 -5.30 4.50 -15.85
C TRP A 169 -6.17 5.67 -16.35
N GLN A 170 -5.76 6.37 -17.41
CA GLN A 170 -6.60 7.38 -18.05
C GLN A 170 -7.82 6.75 -18.74
N GLU A 171 -7.64 5.64 -19.47
CA GLU A 171 -8.74 4.87 -20.07
C GLU A 171 -9.74 4.38 -19.02
N PHE A 172 -9.26 3.93 -17.85
CA PHE A 172 -10.13 3.63 -16.70
C PHE A 172 -10.99 4.84 -16.31
N LEU A 173 -10.38 6.01 -16.16
CA LEU A 173 -11.07 7.23 -15.72
C LEU A 173 -12.02 7.81 -16.77
N GLU A 174 -11.88 7.44 -18.05
CA GLU A 174 -12.87 7.76 -19.08
C GLU A 174 -14.16 6.96 -18.90
N LEU A 175 -14.07 5.78 -18.28
CA LEU A 175 -15.21 4.90 -18.02
C LEU A 175 -15.82 5.17 -16.64
N GLU A 176 -14.99 5.31 -15.61
CA GLU A 176 -15.41 5.56 -14.23
C GLU A 176 -14.48 6.55 -13.52
N ASN A 177 -14.99 7.71 -13.12
CA ASN A 177 -14.19 8.79 -12.52
C ASN A 177 -14.62 9.23 -11.12
N ASN A 178 -15.64 8.60 -10.56
CA ASN A 178 -16.28 9.01 -9.30
C ASN A 178 -16.57 7.80 -8.38
N THR A 179 -15.74 6.77 -8.44
CA THR A 179 -15.84 5.55 -7.64
C THR A 179 -14.65 5.40 -6.69
N ILE A 180 -14.74 4.47 -5.72
CA ILE A 180 -13.60 4.13 -4.85
C ILE A 180 -12.42 3.63 -5.69
N LEU A 181 -12.65 2.84 -6.75
CA LEU A 181 -11.59 2.41 -7.66
C LEU A 181 -10.97 3.60 -8.42
N ALA A 182 -11.78 4.57 -8.85
CA ALA A 182 -11.27 5.80 -9.45
C ALA A 182 -10.35 6.57 -8.50
N SER A 183 -10.63 6.55 -7.19
CA SER A 183 -9.77 7.17 -6.19
C SER A 183 -8.36 6.55 -6.15
N HIS A 184 -8.27 5.22 -6.28
CA HIS A 184 -6.98 4.50 -6.35
C HIS A 184 -6.24 4.86 -7.63
N VAL A 185 -6.96 4.91 -8.75
CA VAL A 185 -6.40 5.28 -10.06
C VAL A 185 -5.91 6.72 -10.06
N TYR A 186 -6.65 7.65 -9.45
CA TYR A 186 -6.19 9.01 -9.24
C TYR A 186 -4.94 9.08 -8.37
N SER A 187 -4.87 8.31 -7.27
CA SER A 187 -3.66 8.23 -6.45
C SER A 187 -2.44 7.73 -7.25
N ASN A 188 -2.64 6.70 -8.09
CA ASN A 188 -1.58 6.14 -8.94
C ASN A 188 -1.11 7.14 -10.01
N LEU A 189 -2.05 7.83 -10.68
CA LEU A 189 -1.71 8.90 -11.63
C LEU A 189 -1.03 10.09 -10.95
N GLY A 190 -1.44 10.42 -9.72
CA GLY A 190 -0.78 11.44 -8.91
C GLY A 190 0.69 11.09 -8.67
N ALA A 191 0.98 9.86 -8.26
CA ALA A 191 2.34 9.37 -8.09
C ALA A 191 3.13 9.35 -9.41
N TYR A 192 2.48 8.97 -10.52
CA TYR A 192 3.06 9.06 -11.86
C TYR A 192 3.51 10.48 -12.21
N TYR A 193 2.62 11.47 -12.08
CA TYR A 193 2.94 12.88 -12.36
C TYR A 193 3.96 13.47 -11.39
N TYR A 194 4.04 12.95 -10.17
CA TYR A 194 4.98 13.41 -9.15
C TYR A 194 6.42 12.88 -9.39
N HIS A 195 6.58 11.62 -9.82
CA HIS A 195 7.91 10.97 -9.89
C HIS A 195 8.37 10.59 -11.29
N TYR A 196 7.45 10.14 -12.15
CA TYR A 196 7.80 9.34 -13.33
C TYR A 196 7.56 10.04 -14.66
N LEU A 197 6.89 11.19 -14.66
CA LEU A 197 6.68 11.97 -15.88
C LEU A 197 8.03 12.53 -16.39
N SER A 198 8.35 12.22 -17.64
CA SER A 198 9.52 12.72 -18.37
C SER A 198 9.14 13.89 -19.29
N PRO A 199 9.97 14.94 -19.45
CA PRO A 199 11.33 15.12 -18.92
C PRO A 199 11.38 15.61 -17.46
N ARG A 200 10.25 16.01 -16.88
CA ARG A 200 10.16 16.48 -15.49
C ARG A 200 8.78 16.22 -14.90
N PRO A 201 8.67 16.08 -13.57
CA PRO A 201 7.39 16.00 -12.88
C PRO A 201 6.43 17.16 -13.18
N ASP A 202 5.13 16.87 -13.17
CA ASP A 202 4.04 17.86 -13.24
C ASP A 202 3.30 17.89 -11.89
N LEU A 203 3.84 18.68 -10.96
CA LEU A 203 3.32 18.79 -9.60
C LEU A 203 1.90 19.37 -9.54
N LYS A 204 1.49 20.17 -10.54
CA LYS A 204 0.13 20.72 -10.60
C LYS A 204 -0.88 19.61 -10.93
N LYS A 205 -0.58 18.77 -11.91
CA LYS A 205 -1.42 17.59 -12.22
C LYS A 205 -1.39 16.59 -11.08
N ALA A 206 -0.22 16.33 -10.49
CA ALA A 206 -0.09 15.44 -9.34
C ALA A 206 -1.03 15.87 -8.20
N LYS A 207 -0.99 17.16 -7.83
CA LYS A 207 -1.89 17.75 -6.83
C LYS A 207 -3.36 17.52 -7.17
N LEU A 208 -3.78 17.84 -8.40
CA LEU A 208 -5.17 17.66 -8.83
C LEU A 208 -5.62 16.20 -8.74
N CYS A 209 -4.74 15.26 -9.10
CA CYS A 209 -5.01 13.84 -8.98
C CYS A 209 -5.16 13.43 -7.50
N PHE A 210 -4.25 13.85 -6.61
CA PHE A 210 -4.37 13.52 -5.18
C PHE A 210 -5.60 14.16 -4.54
N ASP A 211 -5.95 15.41 -4.89
CA ASP A 211 -7.17 16.07 -4.42
C ASP A 211 -8.44 15.26 -4.83
N LYS A 212 -8.46 14.71 -6.05
CA LYS A 212 -9.56 13.82 -6.49
C LYS A 212 -9.53 12.46 -5.80
N ALA A 213 -8.34 11.91 -5.51
CA ALA A 213 -8.21 10.66 -4.80
C ALA A 213 -8.85 10.76 -3.41
N ILE A 214 -8.54 11.81 -2.64
CA ILE A 214 -9.11 12.00 -1.29
C ILE A 214 -10.61 12.34 -1.33
N GLN A 215 -11.13 12.86 -2.46
CA GLN A 215 -12.54 13.21 -2.61
C GLN A 215 -13.44 11.97 -2.73
N PHE A 216 -13.00 10.95 -3.47
CA PHE A 216 -13.82 9.75 -3.77
C PHE A 216 -13.40 8.50 -3.00
N GLY A 217 -12.23 8.53 -2.37
CA GLY A 217 -11.65 7.36 -1.72
C GLY A 217 -11.94 7.27 -0.24
N GLU A 218 -12.00 6.04 0.25
CA GLU A 218 -12.00 5.75 1.68
C GLU A 218 -10.57 5.79 2.23
N LEU A 219 -10.42 5.98 3.54
CA LEU A 219 -9.11 6.19 4.18
C LEU A 219 -8.30 4.89 4.30
N ASP A 220 -7.88 4.36 3.15
CA ASP A 220 -7.06 3.16 2.94
C ASP A 220 -5.59 3.49 2.62
N SER A 221 -4.80 2.49 2.22
CA SER A 221 -3.38 2.68 1.93
C SER A 221 -3.07 3.59 0.73
N HIS A 222 -3.95 3.67 -0.28
CA HIS A 222 -3.76 4.57 -1.41
C HIS A 222 -4.06 6.00 -0.99
N ILE A 223 -5.17 6.20 -0.28
CA ILE A 223 -5.58 7.53 0.16
C ILE A 223 -4.64 8.09 1.23
N VAL A 224 -4.13 7.25 2.12
CA VAL A 224 -3.07 7.63 3.07
C VAL A 224 -1.81 8.14 2.35
N LYS A 225 -1.40 7.50 1.24
CA LYS A 225 -0.29 7.99 0.40
C LYS A 225 -0.63 9.29 -0.33
N ALA A 226 -1.86 9.45 -0.82
CA ALA A 226 -2.30 10.69 -1.43
C ALA A 226 -2.22 11.87 -0.45
N HIS A 227 -2.66 11.67 0.80
CA HIS A 227 -2.47 12.65 1.87
C HIS A 227 -1.00 12.97 2.09
N TYR A 228 -0.12 11.97 2.17
CA TYR A 228 1.31 12.22 2.31
C TYR A 228 1.87 13.12 1.20
N TYR A 229 1.57 12.83 -0.07
CA TYR A 229 2.06 13.65 -1.18
C TYR A 229 1.46 15.06 -1.19
N LEU A 230 0.17 15.22 -0.86
CA LEU A 230 -0.43 16.54 -0.66
C LEU A 230 0.29 17.31 0.44
N GLY A 231 0.60 16.64 1.55
CA GLY A 231 1.42 17.17 2.64
C GLY A 231 2.75 17.75 2.13
N GLN A 232 3.48 16.98 1.32
CA GLN A 232 4.74 17.44 0.71
C GLN A 232 4.53 18.65 -0.20
N LEU A 233 3.51 18.63 -1.06
CA LEU A 233 3.20 19.70 -2.01
C LEU A 233 2.80 21.02 -1.33
N TYR A 234 2.13 20.95 -0.18
CA TYR A 234 1.70 22.12 0.58
C TYR A 234 2.79 22.70 1.50
N THR A 235 3.91 22.00 1.73
CA THR A 235 4.95 22.41 2.71
C THR A 235 5.35 23.88 2.63
N ILE A 236 5.47 24.43 1.41
CA ILE A 236 5.88 25.83 1.18
C ILE A 236 4.68 26.76 0.98
N THR A 237 3.60 26.26 0.36
CA THR A 237 2.47 27.10 -0.07
C THR A 237 1.42 27.28 1.02
N ASP A 238 1.18 26.25 1.82
CA ASP A 238 0.28 26.25 2.97
C ASP A 238 0.78 25.25 4.03
N PRO A 239 1.71 25.68 4.91
CA PRO A 239 2.28 24.81 5.92
C PRO A 239 1.25 24.20 6.89
N GLU A 240 0.15 24.89 7.18
CA GLU A 240 -0.88 24.36 8.10
C GLU A 240 -1.67 23.23 7.44
N LEU A 241 -2.04 23.40 6.16
CA LEU A 241 -2.66 22.34 5.39
C LEU A 241 -1.69 21.17 5.18
N SER A 242 -0.41 21.45 4.94
CA SER A 242 0.64 20.43 4.91
C SER A 242 0.67 19.61 6.20
N ARG A 243 0.68 20.29 7.34
CA ARG A 243 0.66 19.68 8.67
C ARG A 243 -0.55 18.76 8.84
N TYR A 244 -1.75 19.21 8.44
CA TYR A 244 -2.98 18.42 8.49
C TYR A 244 -2.86 17.11 7.70
N HIS A 245 -2.46 17.19 6.43
CA HIS A 245 -2.35 16.01 5.57
C HIS A 245 -1.30 15.03 6.08
N LEU A 246 -0.13 15.52 6.51
CA LEU A 246 0.94 14.69 7.05
C LEU A 246 0.56 14.04 8.39
N GLN A 247 -0.17 14.74 9.26
CA GLN A 247 -0.68 14.16 10.52
C GLN A 247 -1.68 13.04 10.24
N LEU A 248 -2.55 13.22 9.25
CA LEU A 248 -3.50 12.16 8.88
C LEU A 248 -2.77 10.92 8.37
N SER A 249 -1.78 11.08 7.49
CA SER A 249 -1.00 9.94 6.99
C SER A 249 -0.17 9.27 8.11
N ALA A 250 0.43 10.05 9.00
CA ALA A 250 1.15 9.55 10.17
C ALA A 250 0.23 8.77 11.13
N SER A 251 -0.99 9.26 11.39
CA SER A 251 -1.97 8.60 12.27
C SER A 251 -2.39 7.21 11.77
N ARG A 252 -2.26 6.97 10.46
CA ARG A 252 -2.53 5.69 9.81
C ARG A 252 -1.30 4.79 9.70
N GLY A 253 -0.18 5.22 10.28
CA GLY A 253 1.05 4.43 10.37
C GLY A 253 1.97 4.56 9.16
N LEU A 254 1.79 5.57 8.31
CA LEU A 254 2.72 5.82 7.21
C LEU A 254 4.00 6.48 7.75
N GLN A 255 5.04 5.67 7.91
CA GLN A 255 6.29 6.02 8.59
C GLN A 255 7.05 7.17 7.90
N GLU A 256 6.94 7.27 6.58
CA GLU A 256 7.53 8.33 5.75
C GLU A 256 7.03 9.74 6.13
N SER A 257 5.89 9.82 6.81
CA SER A 257 5.31 11.09 7.28
C SER A 257 6.06 11.67 8.47
N PHE A 258 6.69 10.84 9.31
CA PHE A 258 7.35 11.27 10.54
C PHE A 258 8.52 12.25 10.31
N PRO A 259 9.50 11.99 9.43
CA PRO A 259 10.56 12.96 9.17
C PRO A 259 10.00 14.26 8.58
N SER A 260 9.02 14.17 7.67
CA SER A 260 8.37 15.34 7.06
C SER A 260 7.70 16.22 8.11
N LEU A 261 6.96 15.63 9.05
CA LEU A 261 6.34 16.34 10.18
C LEU A 261 7.39 16.93 11.13
N GLY A 262 8.41 16.16 11.49
CA GLY A 262 9.45 16.62 12.39
C GLY A 262 10.19 17.84 11.83
N PHE A 263 10.56 17.80 10.53
CA PHE A 263 11.21 18.95 9.89
C PHE A 263 10.27 20.13 9.68
N LEU A 264 8.98 19.89 9.41
CA LEU A 264 7.98 20.95 9.32
C LEU A 264 7.80 21.67 10.67
N GLU A 265 7.64 20.93 11.75
CA GLU A 265 7.54 21.47 13.11
C GLU A 265 8.83 22.21 13.51
N LEU A 266 10.01 21.65 13.18
CA LEU A 266 11.30 22.23 13.54
C LEU A 266 11.62 23.52 12.76
N ASN A 267 11.42 23.51 11.44
CA ASN A 267 11.92 24.55 10.55
C ASN A 267 10.90 25.61 10.18
N VAL A 268 9.60 25.25 10.14
CA VAL A 268 8.54 26.20 9.75
C VAL A 268 7.80 26.73 10.97
N PHE A 269 7.42 25.85 11.89
CA PHE A 269 6.65 26.25 13.08
C PHE A 269 7.50 26.54 14.31
N ASN A 270 8.81 26.27 14.24
CA ASN A 270 9.76 26.42 15.35
C ASN A 270 9.29 25.72 16.64
N ASN A 271 8.55 24.61 16.52
CA ASN A 271 8.04 23.81 17.62
C ASN A 271 8.99 22.65 17.91
N ILE A 272 10.09 22.96 18.61
CA ILE A 272 11.16 22.01 18.91
C ILE A 272 10.67 20.78 19.69
N PRO A 273 9.85 20.92 20.77
CA PRO A 273 9.37 19.75 21.52
C PRO A 273 8.60 18.76 20.65
N LYS A 274 7.70 19.27 19.81
CA LYS A 274 6.88 18.44 18.93
C LYS A 274 7.70 17.83 17.79
N ALA A 275 8.70 18.53 17.28
CA ALA A 275 9.63 17.97 16.31
C ALA A 275 10.38 16.76 16.89
N ILE A 276 10.86 16.86 18.14
CA ILE A 276 11.52 15.75 18.84
C ILE A 276 10.59 14.54 18.96
N GLU A 277 9.31 14.75 19.31
CA GLU A 277 8.34 13.66 19.39
C GLU A 277 8.17 12.93 18.05
N TRP A 278 8.00 13.68 16.95
CA TRP A 278 7.88 13.07 15.62
C TRP A 278 9.13 12.31 15.19
N PHE A 279 10.30 12.89 15.41
CA PHE A 279 11.55 12.20 15.08
C PHE A 279 11.79 10.99 15.98
N LYS A 280 11.37 11.03 17.24
CA LYS A 280 11.42 9.86 18.15
C LYS A 280 10.57 8.72 17.64
N LEU A 281 9.32 9.00 17.25
CA LEU A 281 8.44 8.00 16.65
C LEU A 281 9.05 7.37 15.39
N GLY A 282 9.69 8.17 14.52
CA GLY A 282 10.36 7.66 13.32
C GLY A 282 11.55 6.74 13.63
N VAL A 283 12.40 7.11 14.59
CA VAL A 283 13.54 6.27 14.99
C VAL A 283 13.06 4.97 15.65
N GLU A 284 12.06 5.02 16.53
CA GLU A 284 11.52 3.84 17.21
C GLU A 284 10.76 2.90 16.26
N SER A 285 10.09 3.44 15.25
CA SER A 285 9.26 2.65 14.33
C SER A 285 10.04 1.99 13.20
N SER A 286 11.04 2.67 12.63
CA SER A 286 11.76 2.21 11.44
C SER A 286 13.26 2.43 11.45
N SER A 287 13.82 2.92 12.55
CA SER A 287 15.24 3.36 12.61
C SER A 287 15.58 4.34 11.49
N ASP A 288 14.65 5.25 11.17
CA ASP A 288 14.79 6.21 10.07
C ASP A 288 15.96 7.17 10.32
N LEU A 289 16.91 7.19 9.37
CA LEU A 289 18.12 8.00 9.44
C LEU A 289 17.80 9.51 9.38
N SER A 290 16.80 9.91 8.59
CA SER A 290 16.40 11.33 8.49
C SER A 290 15.82 11.81 9.82
N CYS A 291 15.06 10.96 10.51
CA CYS A 291 14.59 11.24 11.86
C CYS A 291 15.73 11.33 12.86
N LEU A 292 16.73 10.45 12.79
CA LEU A 292 17.90 10.52 13.68
C LEU A 292 18.68 11.83 13.47
N ILE A 293 18.88 12.26 12.22
CA ILE A 293 19.44 13.57 11.89
C ILE A 293 18.56 14.71 12.43
N GLY A 294 17.25 14.61 12.27
CA GLY A 294 16.29 15.58 12.79
C GLY A 294 16.34 15.73 14.32
N GLN A 295 16.50 14.61 15.06
CA GLN A 295 16.68 14.67 16.52
C GLN A 295 17.96 15.41 16.89
N PHE A 296 19.06 15.19 16.17
CA PHE A 296 20.29 15.93 16.39
C PHE A 296 20.06 17.43 16.20
N ASP A 297 19.50 17.83 15.06
CA ASP A 297 19.24 19.24 14.73
C ASP A 297 18.31 19.89 15.79
N ALA A 298 17.29 19.15 16.27
CA ALA A 298 16.38 19.62 17.31
C ALA A 298 17.05 19.76 18.70
N HIS A 299 17.93 18.83 19.07
CA HIS A 299 18.66 18.90 20.34
C HIS A 299 19.72 20.01 20.36
N VAL A 300 20.39 20.26 19.23
CA VAL A 300 21.28 21.41 19.07
C VAL A 300 20.50 22.71 19.25
N ARG A 301 19.35 22.87 18.57
CA ARG A 301 18.53 24.08 18.69
C ARG A 301 17.94 24.31 20.08
N SER A 302 17.67 23.24 20.83
CA SER A 302 17.20 23.35 22.23
C SER A 302 18.32 23.53 23.25
N GLY A 303 19.59 23.53 22.82
CA GLY A 303 20.75 23.62 23.72
C GLY A 303 20.98 22.36 24.57
N ASN A 304 20.36 21.24 24.21
CA ASN A 304 20.54 19.96 24.92
C ASN A 304 21.75 19.21 24.36
N SER A 305 22.94 19.66 24.75
CA SER A 305 24.21 19.11 24.26
C SER A 305 24.41 17.63 24.59
N ILE A 306 23.87 17.15 25.73
CA ILE A 306 24.01 15.76 26.17
C ILE A 306 23.34 14.81 25.17
N ASN A 307 22.08 15.10 24.82
CA ASN A 307 21.34 14.27 23.87
C ASN A 307 21.88 14.43 22.45
N ALA A 308 22.29 15.65 22.05
CA ALA A 308 22.92 15.89 20.75
C ALA A 308 24.20 15.07 20.59
N LEU A 309 25.07 15.01 21.61
CA LEU A 309 26.30 14.20 21.60
C LEU A 309 26.00 12.70 21.54
N SER A 310 24.99 12.22 22.27
CA SER A 310 24.57 10.81 22.21
C SER A 310 24.12 10.42 20.79
N ILE A 311 23.32 11.26 20.14
CA ILE A 311 22.86 11.02 18.77
C ILE A 311 24.02 11.12 17.78
N LEU A 312 24.92 12.08 17.96
CA LEU A 312 26.12 12.22 17.13
C LEU A 312 26.97 10.95 17.16
N ALA A 313 27.20 10.36 18.33
CA ALA A 313 27.93 9.10 18.47
C ALA A 313 27.23 7.96 17.70
N ASN A 314 25.90 7.91 17.72
CA ASN A 314 25.13 6.94 16.92
C ASN A 314 25.31 7.16 15.41
N LEU A 315 25.27 8.41 14.94
CA LEU A 315 25.48 8.76 13.53
C LEU A 315 26.91 8.42 13.06
N GLU A 316 27.92 8.65 13.90
CA GLU A 316 29.32 8.28 13.63
C GLU A 316 29.49 6.76 13.55
N ALA A 317 28.89 6.02 14.48
CA ALA A 317 28.90 4.56 14.46
C ALA A 317 28.21 4.00 13.21
N LEU A 318 27.08 4.58 12.80
CA LEU A 318 26.38 4.20 11.57
C LEU A 318 27.21 4.48 10.32
N ARG A 319 27.85 5.65 10.24
CA ARG A 319 28.75 6.00 9.13
C ARG A 319 29.91 5.02 9.03
N ALA A 320 30.57 4.69 10.14
CA ALA A 320 31.67 3.75 10.16
C ALA A 320 31.23 2.32 9.76
N LYS A 321 30.02 1.90 10.14
CA LYS A 321 29.44 0.63 9.69
C LYS A 321 29.20 0.62 8.18
N LEU A 322 28.58 1.67 7.64
CA LEU A 322 28.30 1.78 6.21
C LEU A 322 29.57 1.83 5.37
N ASP A 323 30.58 2.58 5.81
CA ASP A 323 31.89 2.66 5.15
C ASP A 323 32.55 1.27 5.05
N ARG A 324 32.51 0.46 6.12
CA ARG A 324 33.00 -0.91 6.09
C ARG A 324 32.21 -1.79 5.12
N VAL A 325 30.88 -1.68 5.12
CA VAL A 325 30.00 -2.49 4.26
C VAL A 325 30.27 -2.18 2.78
N LEU A 326 30.39 -0.90 2.43
CA LEU A 326 30.60 -0.45 1.05
C LEU A 326 32.03 -0.74 0.56
N ASN A 327 33.05 -0.56 1.41
CA ASN A 327 34.45 -0.70 0.99
C ASN A 327 35.03 -2.12 1.15
N LYS A 328 34.54 -2.93 2.11
CA LYS A 328 35.15 -4.24 2.46
C LYS A 328 34.33 -5.45 2.05
N THR A 329 33.04 -5.31 1.72
CA THR A 329 32.18 -6.45 1.36
C THR A 329 31.32 -6.23 0.09
N PRO A 330 31.87 -5.73 -1.05
CA PRO A 330 31.03 -5.34 -2.19
C PRO A 330 30.30 -6.50 -2.88
N GLN A 331 30.83 -7.73 -2.77
CA GLN A 331 30.41 -8.87 -3.59
C GLN A 331 29.25 -9.71 -3.03
N LYS A 332 28.73 -9.41 -1.82
CA LYS A 332 27.68 -10.23 -1.17
C LYS A 332 26.35 -9.53 -0.90
N LEU A 333 26.21 -8.25 -1.25
CA LEU A 333 24.97 -7.49 -0.98
C LEU A 333 24.03 -7.55 -2.19
N PRO A 334 22.75 -7.92 -2.00
CA PRO A 334 21.75 -7.76 -3.05
C PRO A 334 21.62 -6.30 -3.47
N ALA A 335 21.38 -6.05 -4.77
CA ALA A 335 21.42 -4.71 -5.38
C ALA A 335 20.60 -3.65 -4.61
N LYS A 336 19.39 -4.00 -4.16
CA LYS A 336 18.51 -3.11 -3.40
C LYS A 336 19.11 -2.64 -2.07
N TYR A 337 19.83 -3.51 -1.36
CA TYR A 337 20.49 -3.15 -0.10
C TYR A 337 21.73 -2.29 -0.33
N LYS A 338 22.41 -2.51 -1.47
CA LYS A 338 23.54 -1.69 -1.88
C LYS A 338 23.09 -0.25 -2.18
N GLU A 339 22.05 -0.07 -2.97
CA GLU A 339 21.49 1.25 -3.31
C GLU A 339 21.03 2.01 -2.04
N LEU A 340 20.35 1.32 -1.14
CA LEU A 340 19.94 1.91 0.14
C LEU A 340 21.15 2.31 1.00
N ALA A 341 22.18 1.47 1.08
CA ALA A 341 23.40 1.76 1.83
C ALA A 341 24.16 2.96 1.23
N GLU A 342 24.26 3.05 -0.09
CA GLU A 342 24.87 4.17 -0.81
C GLU A 342 24.11 5.48 -0.55
N THR A 343 22.78 5.44 -0.63
CA THR A 343 21.91 6.60 -0.35
C THR A 343 22.08 7.09 1.09
N ASN A 344 22.04 6.18 2.07
CA ASN A 344 22.24 6.52 3.48
C ASN A 344 23.66 7.05 3.76
N PHE A 345 24.67 6.48 3.10
CA PHE A 345 26.05 6.95 3.23
C PHE A 345 26.22 8.37 2.67
N LEU A 346 25.62 8.67 1.52
CA LEU A 346 25.61 10.01 0.95
C LEU A 346 24.90 11.01 1.87
N LEU A 347 23.75 10.62 2.44
CA LEU A 347 23.02 11.46 3.39
C LEU A 347 23.85 11.77 4.64
N LEU A 348 24.52 10.77 5.21
CA LEU A 348 25.42 10.96 6.36
C LEU A 348 26.61 11.86 6.02
N ASN A 349 27.25 11.66 4.86
CA ASN A 349 28.36 12.53 4.45
C ASN A 349 27.89 13.98 4.28
N THR A 350 26.70 14.18 3.73
CA THR A 350 26.07 15.51 3.62
C THR A 350 25.78 16.11 4.99
N PHE A 351 25.27 15.30 5.93
CA PHE A 351 25.06 15.73 7.31
C PHE A 351 26.38 16.21 7.95
N PHE A 352 27.44 15.40 7.91
CA PHE A 352 28.72 15.75 8.53
C PHE A 352 29.40 16.93 7.84
N SER A 353 29.21 17.15 6.54
CA SER A 353 29.78 18.31 5.84
C SER A 353 29.02 19.60 6.15
N THR A 354 27.71 19.53 6.32
CA THR A 354 26.86 20.71 6.53
C THR A 354 26.77 21.15 8.00
N ARG A 355 26.96 20.24 8.96
CA ARG A 355 26.88 20.51 10.42
C ARG A 355 28.25 20.64 11.10
N GLN A 356 29.33 20.89 10.35
CA GLN A 356 30.70 20.93 10.91
C GLN A 356 30.85 21.91 12.08
N ASN A 357 30.29 23.12 11.96
CA ASN A 357 30.38 24.15 12.99
C ASN A 357 29.59 23.76 14.24
N ASP A 358 28.36 23.25 14.07
CA ASP A 358 27.53 22.81 15.20
C ASP A 358 28.18 21.65 15.95
N ILE A 359 28.75 20.69 15.21
CA ILE A 359 29.50 19.57 15.79
C ILE A 359 30.75 20.04 16.53
N ALA A 360 31.48 21.02 15.99
CA ALA A 360 32.64 21.59 16.65
C ALA A 360 32.24 22.27 17.96
N ASN A 361 31.18 23.09 17.93
CA ASN A 361 30.66 23.81 19.10
C ASN A 361 30.13 22.87 20.19
N LEU A 362 29.60 21.70 19.84
CA LEU A 362 29.15 20.70 20.82
C LEU A 362 30.29 19.97 21.54
N ARG A 363 31.50 19.97 20.95
CA ARG A 363 32.68 19.24 21.46
C ARG A 363 33.61 20.09 22.30
N VAL A 364 33.41 21.42 22.27
CA VAL A 364 34.08 22.40 23.14
C VAL A 364 33.26 22.50 24.42
#